data_AF-A0A2D0K7A8-F1
#
_entry.id   AF-A0A2D0K7A8-F1
#
_cell.length_a   1.000
_cell.length_b   1.000
_cell.length_c   1.000
_cell.angle_alpha   90.00
_cell.angle_beta   90.00
_cell.angle_gamma   90.00
#
_symmetry.space_group_name_H-M   'P 1'
#
loop_
_entity.id
_entity.type
_entity.pdbx_description
1 polymer ?
#
loop_
_entity_poly.entity_id
_entity_poly.type
_entity_poly.pdbx_seq_one_letter_code
_entity_poly.pdbx_strand_id
1 'polypeptide(L)'
;MFNNSFHLTQIIASVWGDPSDITDVVWHSGYRKPEREAKEIAQLTIDIMEGVPDGVPYSARPKNLNDILMAELNNIIFDATWSDKATPASVARVILESGYQKGEEK
;
A
#
# COMPACT_ATOMS: atom_id res chain seq x y z
N MET A 1 -19.38 3.11 0.94
CA MET A 1 -18.44 2.00 0.65
C MET A 1 -18.32 1.71 -0.87
N PHE A 2 -19.42 1.60 -1.63
CA PHE A 2 -19.38 1.29 -3.08
C PHE A 2 -18.57 2.28 -3.95
N ASN A 3 -18.64 3.59 -3.69
CA ASN A 3 -17.90 4.59 -4.49
C ASN A 3 -16.38 4.48 -4.37
N ASN A 4 -15.86 4.16 -3.18
CA ASN A 4 -14.41 4.03 -2.97
C ASN A 4 -13.84 2.79 -3.67
N SER A 5 -14.62 1.70 -3.74
CA SER A 5 -14.23 0.47 -4.43
C SER A 5 -14.18 0.65 -5.94
N PHE A 6 -15.15 1.35 -6.54
CA PHE A 6 -15.17 1.59 -7.97
C PHE A 6 -14.01 2.50 -8.41
N HIS A 7 -13.82 3.64 -7.72
CA HIS A 7 -12.72 4.54 -7.97
C HIS A 7 -11.35 3.85 -7.81
N LEU A 8 -11.15 3.09 -6.72
CA LEU A 8 -9.91 2.37 -6.47
C LEU A 8 -9.62 1.36 -7.59
N THR A 9 -10.65 0.64 -8.05
CA THR A 9 -10.52 -0.32 -9.15
C THR A 9 -10.08 0.38 -10.44
N GLN A 10 -10.63 1.55 -10.75
CA GLN A 10 -10.28 2.31 -11.96
C GLN A 10 -8.83 2.79 -11.94
N ILE A 11 -8.35 3.36 -10.84
CA ILE A 11 -6.97 3.85 -10.76
C ILE A 11 -5.98 2.68 -10.84
N ILE A 12 -6.26 1.54 -10.20
CA ILE A 12 -5.43 0.35 -10.28
C ILE A 12 -5.40 -0.20 -11.71
N ALA A 13 -6.56 -0.25 -12.39
CA ALA A 13 -6.64 -0.72 -13.77
C ALA A 13 -5.84 0.16 -14.75
N SER A 14 -5.69 1.46 -14.44
CA SER A 14 -4.95 2.39 -15.30
C SER A 14 -3.43 2.17 -15.34
N VAL A 15 -2.88 1.50 -14.31
CA VAL A 15 -1.45 1.19 -14.16
C VAL A 15 -1.20 -0.29 -13.87
N TRP A 16 -2.10 -1.16 -14.35
CA TRP A 16 -2.06 -2.58 -14.05
C TRP A 16 -0.76 -3.24 -14.57
N GLY A 17 -0.10 -4.02 -13.72
CA GLY A 17 1.11 -4.78 -14.07
C GLY A 17 2.16 -4.74 -12.98
N ASP A 18 2.75 -3.57 -12.72
CA ASP A 18 3.78 -3.39 -11.69
C ASP A 18 3.16 -3.02 -10.33
N PRO A 19 3.37 -3.83 -9.27
CA PRO A 19 2.92 -3.49 -7.92
C PRO A 19 3.38 -2.11 -7.42
N SER A 20 4.55 -1.65 -7.87
CA SER A 20 5.12 -0.35 -7.50
C SER A 20 4.28 0.79 -8.09
N ASP A 21 3.96 0.74 -9.38
CA ASP A 21 3.10 1.72 -10.04
C ASP A 21 1.69 1.75 -9.42
N ILE A 22 1.15 0.57 -9.08
CA ILE A 22 -0.13 0.45 -8.38
C ILE A 22 -0.04 1.08 -6.99
N THR A 23 1.04 0.85 -6.25
CA THR A 23 1.25 1.46 -4.93
C THR A 23 1.28 2.97 -5.03
N ASP A 24 2.03 3.51 -5.99
CA ASP A 24 2.16 4.94 -6.20
C ASP A 24 0.81 5.58 -6.51
N VAL A 25 0.02 5.03 -7.44
CA VAL A 25 -1.28 5.63 -7.79
C VAL A 25 -2.26 5.58 -6.62
N VAL A 26 -2.27 4.49 -5.85
CA VAL A 26 -3.16 4.33 -4.67
C VAL A 26 -2.75 5.31 -3.57
N TRP A 27 -1.45 5.44 -3.31
CA TRP A 27 -0.90 6.38 -2.35
C TRP A 27 -1.20 7.83 -2.73
N HIS A 28 -0.96 8.24 -3.97
CA HIS A 28 -1.23 9.61 -4.44
C HIS A 28 -2.73 9.91 -4.55
N SER A 29 -3.58 8.90 -4.72
CA SER A 29 -5.05 9.04 -4.70
C SER A 29 -5.64 9.21 -3.30
N GLY A 30 -4.79 9.28 -2.26
CA GLY A 30 -5.20 9.59 -0.88
C GLY A 30 -5.71 8.40 -0.08
N TYR A 31 -5.50 7.15 -0.52
CA TYR A 31 -5.89 5.98 0.27
C TYR A 31 -4.90 5.77 1.42
N ARG A 32 -5.39 5.83 2.67
CA ARG A 32 -4.59 5.65 3.90
C ARG A 32 -5.33 4.77 4.89
N LYS A 33 -4.59 4.12 5.79
CA LYS A 33 -5.15 3.60 7.04
C LYS A 33 -5.39 4.74 8.03
N PRO A 34 -6.28 4.58 9.02
CA PRO A 34 -6.42 5.52 10.13
C PRO A 34 -5.09 5.75 10.87
N GLU A 35 -5.02 6.86 11.62
CA GLU A 35 -3.90 7.09 12.55
C GLU A 35 -3.78 5.94 13.55
N ARG A 36 -2.54 5.61 13.89
CA ARG A 36 -2.16 4.48 14.75
C ARG A 36 -1.30 4.96 15.90
N GLU A 37 -1.33 4.22 17.00
CA GLU A 37 -0.54 4.53 18.19
C GLU A 37 0.96 4.33 17.93
N ALA A 38 1.80 5.06 18.67
CA ALA A 38 3.25 5.01 18.49
C ALA A 38 3.83 3.59 18.62
N LYS A 39 3.24 2.75 19.48
CA LYS A 39 3.64 1.34 19.65
C LYS A 39 3.38 0.52 18.38
N GLU A 40 2.25 0.73 17.72
CA GLU A 40 1.89 0.01 16.49
C GLU A 40 2.80 0.43 15.34
N ILE A 41 3.09 1.73 15.24
CA ILE A 41 4.05 2.26 14.26
C ILE A 41 5.46 1.74 14.50
N ALA A 42 5.90 1.62 15.76
CA ALA A 42 7.20 1.04 16.09
C ALA A 42 7.28 -0.43 15.66
N GLN A 43 6.25 -1.24 15.93
CA GLN A 43 6.20 -2.63 15.48
C GLN A 43 6.24 -2.73 13.96
N LEU A 44 5.42 -1.96 13.26
CA LEU A 44 5.43 -1.92 11.79
C LEU A 44 6.81 -1.54 11.24
N THR A 45 7.47 -0.56 11.85
CA THR A 45 8.81 -0.12 11.42
C THR A 45 9.81 -1.25 11.55
N ILE A 46 9.76 -2.03 12.64
CA ILE A 46 10.61 -3.21 12.82
C ILE A 46 10.32 -4.23 11.72
N ASP A 47 9.06 -4.56 11.47
CA ASP A 47 8.67 -5.57 10.49
C ASP A 47 9.11 -5.18 9.06
N ILE A 48 8.94 -3.92 8.68
CA ILE A 48 9.40 -3.40 7.39
C ILE A 48 10.92 -3.43 7.28
N MET A 49 11.64 -3.02 8.33
CA MET A 49 13.09 -2.95 8.31
C MET A 49 13.74 -4.34 8.34
N GLU A 50 13.12 -5.32 8.99
CA GLU A 50 13.53 -6.74 8.96
C GLU A 50 13.37 -7.33 7.55
N GLY A 51 12.36 -6.89 6.80
CA GLY A 51 12.13 -7.30 5.41
C GLY A 51 13.13 -6.73 4.39
N VAL A 52 13.98 -5.77 4.77
CA VAL A 52 14.96 -5.16 3.86
C VAL A 52 16.16 -6.10 3.66
N PRO A 53 16.46 -6.57 2.44
CA PRO A 53 17.61 -7.45 2.21
C PRO A 53 18.94 -6.78 2.56
N ASP A 54 19.89 -7.56 3.08
CA ASP A 54 21.22 -7.08 3.53
C ASP A 54 21.99 -6.31 2.43
N GLY A 55 21.80 -6.68 1.16
CA GLY A 55 22.45 -6.04 0.02
C GLY A 55 21.87 -4.69 -0.41
N VAL A 56 20.74 -4.26 0.17
CA VAL A 56 20.12 -2.97 -0.16
C VAL A 56 20.95 -1.83 0.44
N PRO A 57 21.43 -0.87 -0.37
CA PRO A 57 22.16 0.29 0.13
C PRO A 57 21.37 1.05 1.19
N TYR A 58 22.04 1.53 2.23
CA TYR A 58 21.40 2.31 3.30
C TYR A 58 20.62 3.52 2.76
N SER A 59 21.10 4.13 1.68
CA SER A 59 20.45 5.27 1.01
C SER A 59 19.09 4.95 0.39
N ALA A 60 18.80 3.67 0.13
CA ALA A 60 17.56 3.17 -0.45
C ALA A 60 16.57 2.64 0.62
N ARG A 61 16.97 2.61 1.89
CA ARG A 61 16.08 2.23 3.00
C ARG A 61 15.08 3.35 3.31
N PRO A 62 13.91 3.02 3.92
CA PRO A 62 12.96 4.02 4.40
C PRO A 62 13.63 5.08 5.28
N LYS A 63 13.33 6.35 5.03
CA LYS A 63 13.94 7.52 5.70
C LYS A 63 12.98 8.21 6.66
N ASN A 64 11.69 7.96 6.52
CA ASN A 64 10.64 8.62 7.28
C ASN A 64 9.40 7.72 7.39
N LEU A 65 8.41 8.17 8.18
CA LEU A 65 7.19 7.40 8.41
C LEU A 65 6.39 7.15 7.11
N ASN A 66 6.32 8.10 6.18
CA ASN A 66 5.59 7.87 4.92
C ASN A 66 6.23 6.74 4.12
N ASP A 67 7.56 6.62 4.11
CA ASP A 67 8.23 5.52 3.42
C ASP A 67 7.85 4.17 4.05
N ILE A 68 7.73 4.09 5.38
CA ILE A 68 7.27 2.89 6.11
C ILE A 68 5.82 2.56 5.78
N LEU A 69 4.93 3.56 5.81
CA LEU A 69 3.51 3.40 5.50
C LEU A 69 3.27 3.01 4.03
N MET A 70 4.09 3.55 3.12
CA MET A 70 4.03 3.22 1.70
C MET A 70 4.57 1.82 1.44
N ALA A 71 5.60 1.38 2.16
CA ALA A 71 6.10 0.00 2.11
C ALA A 71 5.06 -1.01 2.62
N GLU A 72 4.32 -0.68 3.69
CA GLU A 72 3.19 -1.50 4.16
C GLU A 72 2.13 -1.68 3.06
N LEU A 73 1.76 -0.59 2.38
CA LEU A 73 0.83 -0.64 1.26
C LEU A 73 1.39 -1.49 0.10
N ASN A 74 2.66 -1.30 -0.23
CA ASN A 74 3.33 -2.04 -1.29
C ASN A 74 3.33 -3.54 -1.03
N ASN A 75 3.65 -3.99 0.17
CA ASN A 75 3.64 -5.42 0.52
C ASN A 75 2.26 -6.05 0.28
N ILE A 76 1.19 -5.37 0.72
CA ILE A 76 -0.19 -5.82 0.50
C ILE A 76 -0.52 -5.92 -1.00
N ILE A 77 -0.12 -4.92 -1.78
CA ILE A 77 -0.38 -4.88 -3.23
C ILE A 77 0.46 -5.91 -3.96
N PHE A 78 1.71 -6.10 -3.57
CA PHE A 78 2.64 -7.05 -4.16
C PHE A 78 2.07 -8.47 -4.02
N ASP A 79 1.70 -8.88 -2.80
CA ASP A 79 1.12 -10.19 -2.54
C ASP A 79 -0.21 -10.39 -3.30
N ALA A 80 -1.04 -9.35 -3.38
CA ALA A 80 -2.33 -9.43 -4.08
C ALA A 80 -2.19 -9.49 -5.61
N THR A 81 -1.15 -8.86 -6.17
CA THR A 81 -0.93 -8.77 -7.63
C THR A 81 -0.34 -10.07 -8.18
N TRP A 82 0.44 -10.82 -7.39
CA TRP A 82 1.05 -12.08 -7.85
C TRP A 82 0.16 -13.32 -7.75
N SER A 83 -1.10 -13.17 -7.37
CA SER A 83 -2.06 -14.25 -7.50
C SER A 83 -2.38 -14.52 -8.98
N ASP A 84 -2.44 -15.79 -9.39
CA ASP A 84 -2.86 -16.19 -10.76
C ASP A 84 -4.25 -15.67 -11.16
N LYS A 85 -5.07 -15.28 -10.17
CA LYS A 85 -6.42 -14.75 -10.35
C LYS A 85 -6.50 -13.25 -10.04
N ALA A 86 -5.37 -12.58 -9.94
CA ALA A 86 -5.31 -11.16 -9.63
C ALA A 86 -6.00 -10.34 -10.73
N THR A 87 -6.87 -9.45 -10.30
CA THR A 87 -7.54 -8.45 -11.13
C THR A 87 -7.47 -7.11 -10.41
N PRO A 88 -7.59 -5.97 -11.11
CA PRO A 88 -7.68 -4.67 -10.46
C PRO A 88 -8.76 -4.62 -9.35
N ALA A 89 -9.89 -5.27 -9.57
CA ALA A 89 -10.99 -5.33 -8.62
C ALA A 89 -10.66 -6.19 -7.38
N SER A 90 -9.96 -7.32 -7.54
CA SER A 90 -9.55 -8.14 -6.40
C SER A 90 -8.47 -7.46 -5.57
N VAL A 91 -7.52 -6.77 -6.21
CA VAL A 91 -6.49 -5.97 -5.51
C VAL A 91 -7.13 -4.79 -4.77
N ALA A 92 -8.05 -4.07 -5.42
CA ALA A 92 -8.83 -3.01 -4.77
C ALA A 92 -9.55 -3.53 -3.51
N ARG A 93 -10.16 -4.72 -3.60
CA ARG A 93 -10.82 -5.35 -2.45
C ARG A 93 -9.85 -5.63 -1.31
N VAL A 94 -8.70 -6.26 -1.59
CA VAL A 94 -7.67 -6.56 -0.56
C VAL A 94 -7.17 -5.30 0.13
N ILE A 95 -6.95 -4.21 -0.61
CA ILE A 95 -6.54 -2.91 -0.05
C ILE A 95 -7.61 -2.40 0.93
N LEU A 96 -8.89 -2.42 0.55
CA LEU A 96 -9.99 -1.96 1.40
C LEU A 96 -10.20 -2.86 2.62
N GLU A 97 -10.13 -4.18 2.45
CA GLU A 97 -10.21 -5.16 3.55
C GLU A 97 -9.05 -5.01 4.53
N SER A 98 -7.89 -4.55 4.06
CA SER A 98 -6.73 -4.22 4.88
C SER A 98 -6.87 -2.90 5.65
N GLY A 99 -8.00 -2.20 5.52
CA GLY A 99 -8.33 -0.99 6.27
C GLY A 99 -7.94 0.33 5.61
N TYR A 100 -7.51 0.31 4.34
CA TYR A 100 -7.28 1.55 3.59
C TYR A 100 -8.59 2.18 3.16
N GLN A 101 -8.69 3.48 3.34
CA GLN A 101 -9.84 4.27 2.91
C GLN A 101 -9.33 5.54 2.23
N LYS A 102 -10.08 6.06 1.26
CA LYS A 102 -9.78 7.36 0.68
C LYS A 102 -9.99 8.41 1.78
N GLY A 103 -8.95 9.17 2.11
CA GLY A 103 -9.07 10.28 3.06
C GLY A 103 -10.17 11.24 2.59
N GLU A 104 -10.92 11.80 3.52
CA GLU A 104 -11.82 12.91 3.21
C GLU A 104 -10.96 14.06 2.66
N GLU A 105 -11.30 14.59 1.49
CA GLU A 105 -10.75 15.87 1.02
C GLU A 105 -11.07 16.90 2.11
N LYS A 106 -10.05 17.32 2.87
CA LYS A 106 -10.17 18.43 3.82
C LYS A 106 -10.24 19.75 3.08
#